data_AF-A0A358U2C3-F1
#
_entry.id   AF-A0A358U2C3-F1
#
_cell.length_a   1.000
_cell.length_b   1.000
_cell.length_c   1.000
_cell.angle_alpha   90.00
_cell.angle_beta   90.00
_cell.angle_gamma   90.00
#
_symmetry.space_group_name_H-M   'P 1'
#
loop_
_entity.id
_entity.type
_entity.pdbx_description
1 polymer ?
#
loop_
_entity_poly.entity_id
_entity_poly.type
_entity_poly.pdbx_seq_one_letter_code
_entity_poly.pdbx_strand_id
1 'polypeptide(L)'
;ESTHSGVACRVANGQADVGVGVKAEAQRLGLDFIPLFQERYDLVCLGKTSKTPIWKQLVDVLKSPGFLQAIHQHQGYDTSLTGKIFLNT
;
A
#
# COMPACT_ATOMS: atom_id res chain seq x y z
N GLU A 1 -13.15 -14.95 9.59
CA GLU A 1 -12.53 -14.40 8.36
C GLU A 1 -11.33 -13.58 8.81
N SER A 2 -10.11 -13.95 8.38
CA SER A 2 -8.81 -13.44 8.89
C SER A 2 -8.13 -12.49 7.90
N THR A 3 -8.92 -11.73 7.15
CA THR A 3 -8.41 -10.70 6.23
C THR A 3 -8.45 -9.33 6.91
N HIS A 4 -7.68 -8.35 6.43
CA HIS A 4 -7.71 -6.99 6.97
C HIS A 4 -9.12 -6.38 6.93
N SER A 5 -9.94 -6.80 5.97
CA SER A 5 -11.36 -6.47 5.87
C SER A 5 -12.20 -7.06 7.01
N GLY A 6 -11.82 -8.22 7.54
CA GLY A 6 -12.52 -8.89 8.64
C GLY A 6 -12.53 -8.08 9.93
N VAL A 7 -11.42 -7.40 10.27
CA VAL A 7 -11.36 -6.54 11.46
C VAL A 7 -12.31 -5.35 11.32
N ALA A 8 -12.25 -4.65 10.18
CA ALA A 8 -13.09 -3.50 9.92
C ALA A 8 -14.59 -3.89 9.91
N CYS A 9 -14.96 -5.03 9.31
CA CYS A 9 -16.32 -5.54 9.35
C CYS A 9 -16.82 -5.83 10.77
N ARG A 10 -15.97 -6.39 11.65
CA ARG A 10 -16.37 -6.67 13.05
C ARG A 10 -16.64 -5.39 13.83
N VAL A 11 -15.83 -4.36 13.62
CA VAL A 11 -16.07 -3.05 14.24
C VAL A 11 -17.34 -2.41 13.68
N ALA A 12 -17.52 -2.39 12.36
CA ALA A 12 -18.71 -1.84 11.71
C ALA A 12 -20.02 -2.52 12.15
N ASN A 13 -19.98 -3.82 12.44
CA ASN A 13 -21.12 -4.59 12.92
C ASN A 13 -21.32 -4.52 14.45
N GLY A 14 -20.54 -3.72 15.17
CA GLY A 14 -20.62 -3.60 16.63
C GLY A 14 -20.18 -4.87 17.38
N GLN A 15 -19.43 -5.76 16.73
CA GLN A 15 -18.89 -7.00 17.32
C GLN A 15 -17.54 -6.77 18.03
N ALA A 16 -16.99 -5.57 17.92
CA ALA A 16 -15.78 -5.09 18.59
C ALA A 16 -15.83 -3.55 18.65
N ASP A 17 -15.22 -2.95 19.69
CA ASP A 17 -15.16 -1.50 19.83
C ASP A 17 -14.05 -0.88 18.95
N VAL A 18 -12.90 -1.58 18.83
CA VAL A 18 -11.72 -1.14 18.08
C VAL A 18 -10.97 -2.33 17.47
N GLY A 19 -10.13 -2.08 16.47
CA GLY A 19 -9.25 -3.08 15.89
C GLY A 19 -8.10 -2.48 15.09
N VAL A 20 -7.01 -3.23 14.95
CA VAL A 20 -5.86 -2.83 14.11
C VAL A 20 -6.18 -3.17 12.66
N GLY A 21 -6.06 -2.19 11.77
CA GLY A 21 -6.35 -2.36 10.35
C GLY A 21 -5.74 -1.25 9.50
N VAL A 22 -5.99 -1.34 8.19
CA VAL A 22 -5.52 -0.36 7.22
C VAL A 22 -6.54 0.74 7.00
N LYS A 23 -6.07 1.97 6.79
CA LYS A 23 -6.92 3.16 6.60
C LYS A 23 -7.97 2.97 5.50
N ALA A 24 -7.58 2.31 4.40
CA ALA A 24 -8.47 2.06 3.26
C ALA A 24 -9.74 1.28 3.65
N GLU A 25 -9.62 0.24 4.50
CA GLU A 25 -10.77 -0.56 4.91
C GLU A 25 -11.67 0.17 5.91
N ALA A 26 -11.09 0.94 6.84
CA ALA A 26 -11.85 1.79 7.75
C ALA A 26 -12.71 2.79 6.96
N GLN A 27 -12.10 3.48 5.98
CA GLN A 27 -12.80 4.43 5.13
C GLN A 27 -13.89 3.77 4.27
N ARG A 28 -13.62 2.59 3.70
CA ARG A 28 -14.59 1.84 2.89
C ARG A 28 -15.86 1.50 3.67
N LEU A 29 -15.76 1.31 4.98
CA LEU A 29 -16.87 0.99 5.88
C LEU A 29 -17.36 2.20 6.71
N GLY A 30 -16.84 3.41 6.46
CA GLY A 30 -17.26 4.63 7.16
C GLY A 30 -16.84 4.68 8.63
N LEU A 31 -15.78 3.97 9.02
CA LEU A 31 -15.25 3.96 10.38
C LEU A 31 -14.22 5.07 10.60
N ASP A 32 -14.16 5.57 11.83
CA ASP A 32 -13.07 6.42 12.28
C ASP A 32 -11.73 5.67 12.23
N PHE A 33 -10.65 6.40 11.93
CA PHE A 33 -9.31 5.83 11.85
C PHE A 33 -8.30 6.69 12.61
N ILE A 34 -7.63 6.08 13.59
CA ILE A 34 -6.55 6.70 14.37
C ILE A 34 -5.20 6.20 13.81
N PRO A 35 -4.39 7.06 13.16
CA PRO A 35 -3.09 6.64 12.61
C PRO A 35 -2.10 6.27 13.72
N LEU A 36 -1.47 5.10 13.63
CA LEU A 36 -0.41 4.67 14.54
C LEU A 36 0.99 4.84 13.92
N PHE A 37 1.18 4.33 12.71
CA PHE A 37 2.41 4.45 11.94
C PHE A 37 2.11 4.28 10.44
N GLN A 38 3.08 4.62 9.60
CA GLN A 38 3.04 4.35 8.17
C GLN A 38 3.77 3.04 7.88
N GLU A 39 3.11 2.15 7.14
CA GLU A 39 3.72 0.91 6.66
C GLU A 39 4.28 1.13 5.25
N ARG A 40 5.54 0.76 5.04
CA ARG A 40 6.23 0.89 3.74
C ARG A 40 6.24 -0.47 3.03
N TYR A 41 5.85 -0.47 1.77
CA TYR A 41 5.96 -1.63 0.89
C TYR A 41 7.11 -1.44 -0.10
N ASP A 42 8.02 -2.41 -0.15
CA ASP A 42 9.16 -2.45 -1.07
C ASP A 42 8.98 -3.61 -2.06
N LEU A 43 9.29 -3.38 -3.34
CA LEU A 43 9.42 -4.45 -4.32
C LEU A 43 10.84 -5.01 -4.31
N VAL A 44 10.97 -6.32 -4.16
CA VAL A 44 12.26 -7.01 -4.06
C VAL A 44 12.41 -7.99 -5.22
N CYS A 45 13.60 -8.02 -5.83
CA CYS A 45 13.96 -9.01 -6.84
C CYS A 45 15.40 -9.48 -6.63
N LEU A 46 15.78 -10.58 -7.30
CA LEU A 46 17.16 -11.03 -7.34
C LEU A 46 18.02 -10.06 -8.15
N GLY A 47 19.30 -9.88 -7.79
CA GLY A 47 20.21 -8.97 -8.50
C GLY A 47 20.43 -9.31 -9.99
N LYS A 48 20.24 -10.57 -10.40
CA LYS A 48 20.21 -10.93 -11.83
C LYS A 48 18.96 -10.41 -12.55
N THR A 49 17.83 -10.39 -11.85
CA THR A 49 16.54 -9.91 -12.37
C THR A 49 16.53 -8.40 -12.50
N SER A 50 17.16 -7.68 -11.58
CA SER A 50 17.20 -6.21 -11.61
C SER A 50 17.85 -5.63 -12.89
N LYS A 51 18.74 -6.42 -13.52
CA LYS A 51 19.46 -6.04 -14.76
C LYS A 51 18.65 -6.30 -16.03
N THR A 52 17.53 -7.02 -15.92
CA THR A 52 16.71 -7.37 -17.08
C THR A 52 15.95 -6.15 -17.63
N PRO A 53 15.64 -6.13 -18.95
CA PRO A 53 14.83 -5.06 -19.54
C PRO A 53 13.44 -4.93 -18.91
N ILE A 54 12.82 -6.07 -18.56
CA ILE A 54 11.48 -6.08 -17.95
C ILE A 54 11.47 -5.39 -16.58
N TRP A 55 12.52 -5.55 -15.78
CA TRP A 55 12.61 -4.88 -14.49
C TRP A 55 12.79 -3.36 -14.64
N LYS A 56 13.59 -2.93 -15.61
CA LYS A 56 13.75 -1.50 -15.93
C LYS A 56 12.41 -0.88 -16.35
N GLN A 57 11.66 -1.54 -17.23
CA GLN A 57 10.33 -1.10 -17.64
C GLN A 57 9.35 -1.00 -16.47
N LEU A 58 9.36 -1.98 -15.55
CA LEU A 58 8.53 -1.92 -14.34
C LEU A 58 8.88 -0.69 -13.51
N VAL A 59 10.17 -0.43 -13.26
CA VAL A 59 10.63 0.75 -12.50
C VAL A 59 10.22 2.05 -13.20
N ASP A 60 10.27 2.11 -14.53
CA ASP A 60 9.83 3.27 -15.30
C ASP A 60 8.32 3.52 -15.14
N VAL A 61 7.51 2.45 -15.14
CA VAL A 61 6.06 2.55 -14.87
C VAL A 61 5.81 3.07 -13.46
N LEU A 62 6.50 2.56 -12.44
CA LEU A 62 6.34 3.00 -11.05
C LEU A 62 6.67 4.49 -10.86
N LYS A 63 7.54 5.05 -11.69
CA LYS A 63 7.90 6.47 -11.70
C LYS A 63 7.00 7.32 -12.60
N SER A 64 6.15 6.69 -13.41
CA SER A 64 5.34 7.40 -14.40
C SER A 64 4.27 8.27 -13.72
N PRO A 65 3.98 9.47 -14.25
CA PRO A 65 2.93 10.33 -13.69
C PRO A 65 1.56 9.64 -13.66
N GLY A 66 1.22 8.87 -14.70
CA GLY A 66 -0.06 8.16 -14.79
C GLY A 66 -0.24 7.11 -13.68
N PHE A 67 0.82 6.37 -13.35
CA PHE A 67 0.78 5.40 -12.26
C PHE A 67 0.68 6.09 -10.89
N LEU A 68 1.48 7.13 -10.65
CA LEU A 68 1.43 7.90 -9.40
C LEU A 68 0.05 8.54 -9.20
N GLN A 69 -0.54 9.10 -10.26
CA GLN A 69 -1.88 9.67 -10.21
C GLN A 69 -2.94 8.60 -9.91
N ALA A 70 -2.82 7.40 -10.48
CA ALA A 70 -3.72 6.30 -10.17
C ALA A 70 -3.64 5.90 -8.68
N ILE A 71 -2.44 5.85 -8.09
CA ILE A 71 -2.30 5.58 -6.64
C ILE A 71 -2.90 6.71 -5.81
N HIS A 72 -2.71 7.98 -6.19
CA HIS A 72 -3.27 9.12 -5.46
C HIS A 72 -4.81 9.14 -5.40
N GLN A 73 -5.48 8.43 -6.32
CA GLN A 73 -6.93 8.24 -6.24
C GLN A 73 -7.34 7.32 -5.07
N HIS A 74 -6.41 6.54 -4.53
CA HIS A 74 -6.61 5.71 -3.33
C HIS A 74 -6.14 6.47 -2.09
N GLN A 75 -7.10 6.89 -1.26
CA GLN A 75 -6.80 7.58 -0.01
C GLN A 75 -5.96 6.70 0.94
N GLY A 76 -4.98 7.32 1.59
CA GLY A 76 -4.13 6.66 2.58
C GLY A 76 -2.80 6.12 2.04
N TYR A 77 -2.58 6.16 0.73
CA TYR A 77 -1.26 5.86 0.14
C TYR A 77 -0.39 7.12 0.05
N ASP A 78 0.89 6.96 0.40
CA ASP A 78 1.94 7.94 0.17
C ASP A 78 2.88 7.41 -0.92
N THR A 79 3.13 8.22 -1.96
CA THR A 79 4.01 7.86 -3.07
C THR A 79 5.36 8.58 -3.05
N SER A 80 5.71 9.27 -1.96
CA SER A 80 6.94 10.06 -1.82
C SER A 80 8.23 9.26 -2.08
N LEU A 81 8.16 7.93 -1.92
CA LEU A 81 9.26 6.99 -2.15
C LEU A 81 9.04 6.03 -3.34
N THR A 82 7.89 6.09 -4.02
CA THR A 82 7.56 5.15 -5.10
C THR A 82 8.59 5.22 -6.23
N GLY A 83 9.06 4.05 -6.68
CA GLY A 83 10.06 3.93 -7.74
C GLY A 83 11.49 4.27 -7.33
N LYS A 84 11.77 4.60 -6.06
CA LYS A 84 13.14 4.75 -5.56
C LYS A 84 13.81 3.39 -5.38
N ILE A 85 15.07 3.30 -5.78
CA ILE A 85 15.90 2.10 -5.61
C ILE A 85 16.80 2.33 -4.40
N PHE A 86 16.61 1.53 -3.34
CA PHE A 86 17.38 1.63 -2.09
C PHE A 86 18.57 0.67 -2.02
N LEU A 87 18.50 -0.46 -2.74
CA LEU A 87 19.55 -1.46 -2.79
C LEU A 87 19.88 -1.76 -4.26
N ASN A 88 21.15 -1.57 -4.64
CA ASN A 88 21.64 -1.90 -5.97
C ASN A 88 22.93 -2.71 -5.83
N THR A 89 22.81 -4.02 -5.98
CA THR A 89 23.88 -5.03 -5.90
C THR A 89 24.00 -5.78 -7.21
#